data_AF-A0A1B3MZP5-F1
#
_entry.id   AF-A0A1B3MZP5-F1
#
_cell.length_a   1.000
_cell.length_b   1.000
_cell.length_c   1.000
_cell.angle_alpha   90.00
_cell.angle_beta   90.00
_cell.angle_gamma   90.00
#
_symmetry.space_group_name_H-M   'P 1'
#
loop_
_entity.id
_entity.type
_entity.pdbx_description
1 polymer ?
#
loop_
_entity_poly.entity_id
_entity_poly.type
_entity_poly.pdbx_seq_one_letter_code
_entity_poly.pdbx_strand_id
1 'polypeptide(L)' 'METSLGKVWVTHFDNGDAALWWPDRARVGPPVVELIDGRAAWKPKFKNWIVPATYAEDIIAGISDL' A
#
# COMPACT_ATOMS: atom_id res chain seq x y z
N MET A 1 7.55 5.37 3.00
CA MET A 1 8.42 4.35 3.59
C MET A 1 9.38 3.85 2.53
N GLU A 2 10.65 3.68 2.87
CA GLU A 2 11.63 3.06 1.97
C GLU A 2 11.71 1.57 2.26
N THR A 3 11.79 0.76 1.21
CA THR A 3 11.96 -0.70 1.27
C THR A 3 13.20 -1.08 0.44
N SER A 4 13.65 -2.33 0.52
CA SER A 4 14.78 -2.81 -0.30
C SER A 4 14.47 -2.81 -1.81
N LEU A 5 13.17 -2.77 -2.16
CA LEU A 5 12.64 -2.81 -3.51
C LEU A 5 12.16 -1.44 -4.04
N GLY A 6 12.23 -0.42 -3.19
CA GLY A 6 11.91 0.97 -3.53
C GLY A 6 10.83 1.58 -2.63
N LYS A 7 10.51 2.85 -2.90
CA LYS A 7 9.62 3.62 -2.04
C LYS A 7 8.15 3.22 -2.21
N VAL A 8 7.46 3.06 -1.08
CA VAL A 8 6.00 3.02 -0.99
C VAL A 8 5.53 4.23 -0.18
N TRP A 9 4.65 5.04 -0.76
CA TRP A 9 4.02 6.15 -0.06
C TRP A 9 2.78 5.64 0.66
N VAL A 10 2.69 5.98 1.94
CA VAL A 10 1.57 5.62 2.82
C VAL A 10 0.96 6.91 3.35
N THR A 11 -0.35 7.06 3.18
CA THR A 11 -1.13 8.14 3.80
C THR A 11 -2.14 7.51 4.76
N HIS A 12 -2.08 7.87 6.04
CA HIS A 12 -3.09 7.47 7.02
C HIS A 12 -4.25 8.45 7.01
N PHE A 13 -5.47 7.94 7.13
CA PHE A 13 -6.68 8.73 7.28
C PHE A 13 -7.22 8.63 8.71
N ASP A 14 -8.03 9.62 9.11
CA ASP A 14 -8.59 9.69 10.47
C ASP A 14 -9.55 8.53 10.81
N ASN A 15 -10.09 7.85 9.80
CA ASN A 15 -10.94 6.67 9.97
C ASN A 15 -10.13 5.35 10.11
N GLY A 16 -8.80 5.43 10.14
CA GLY A 16 -7.90 4.28 10.22
C GLY A 16 -7.55 3.65 8.87
N ASP A 17 -8.16 4.07 7.77
CA ASP A 17 -7.78 3.60 6.44
C ASP A 17 -6.39 4.10 6.06
N ALA A 18 -5.76 3.41 5.10
CA ALA A 18 -4.51 3.84 4.50
C ALA A 18 -4.60 3.92 2.97
N ALA A 19 -3.99 4.94 2.37
CA ALA A 19 -3.70 4.98 0.94
C ALA A 19 -2.26 4.55 0.67
N LEU A 20 -2.09 3.61 -0.25
CA LEU A 20 -0.79 3.16 -0.75
C LEU A 20 -0.55 3.64 -2.18
N TRP A 21 0.67 4.08 -2.45
CA TRP A 21 1.11 4.47 -3.78
C TRP A 21 2.56 4.12 -4.05
N TRP A 22 2.86 3.79 -5.30
CA TRP A 22 4.20 3.62 -5.84
C TRP A 22 4.21 3.95 -7.35
N PRO A 23 5.37 4.28 -7.94
CA PRO A 23 5.50 4.55 -9.36
C PRO A 23 5.18 3.31 -10.22
N ASP A 24 4.67 3.54 -11.42
CA ASP A 24 4.49 2.45 -12.39
C ASP A 24 5.81 1.71 -12.63
N ARG A 25 5.74 0.38 -12.74
CA ARG A 25 6.88 -0.54 -12.93
C ARG A 25 7.94 -0.51 -11.81
N ALA A 26 7.66 0.08 -10.66
CA ALA A 26 8.53 -0.04 -9.50
C ALA A 26 8.66 -1.51 -9.08
N ARG A 27 9.87 -1.93 -8.68
CA ARG A 27 10.15 -3.33 -8.26
C ARG A 27 9.33 -3.75 -7.04
N VAL A 28 8.97 -2.80 -6.19
CA VAL A 28 8.10 -3.00 -5.02
C VAL A 28 6.64 -3.27 -5.41
N GLY A 29 6.22 -2.98 -6.64
CA GLY A 29 4.83 -3.10 -7.07
C GLY A 29 4.26 -4.52 -6.98
N PRO A 30 4.84 -5.53 -7.66
CA PRO A 30 4.35 -6.91 -7.60
C PRO A 30 4.20 -7.48 -6.18
N PRO A 31 5.20 -7.39 -5.27
CA PRO A 31 5.04 -7.92 -3.91
C PRO A 31 4.01 -7.14 -3.08
N VAL A 32 3.91 -5.81 -3.25
CA VAL A 32 2.86 -5.04 -2.56
C VAL A 32 1.47 -5.41 -3.08
N VAL A 33 1.31 -5.66 -4.39
CA VAL A 33 0.04 -6.12 -4.96
C VAL A 33 -0.39 -7.47 -4.37
N GLU A 34 0.56 -8.40 -4.17
CA GLU A 34 0.29 -9.69 -3.53
C GLU A 34 -0.16 -9.53 -2.07
N LEU A 35 0.47 -8.62 -1.31
CA LEU A 35 0.11 -8.34 0.09
C LEU A 35 -1.31 -7.75 0.24
N ILE A 36 -1.76 -6.97 -0.74
CA ILE A 36 -3.04 -6.24 -0.66
C ILE A 36 -4.18 -6.91 -1.43
N ASP A 37 -3.93 -8.07 -2.05
CA ASP A 37 -4.94 -8.79 -2.84
C ASP A 37 -6.16 -9.16 -1.97
N GLY A 38 -7.35 -8.85 -2.47
CA GLY A 38 -8.61 -8.96 -1.73
C GLY A 38 -8.77 -8.05 -0.50
N ARG A 39 -7.77 -7.23 -0.17
CA ARG A 39 -7.73 -6.38 1.04
C ARG A 39 -7.68 -4.90 0.75
N ALA A 40 -7.44 -4.51 -0.50
CA ALA A 40 -7.44 -3.12 -0.94
C ALA A 40 -8.24 -2.92 -2.23
N ALA A 41 -8.67 -1.68 -2.45
CA ALA A 41 -9.34 -1.29 -3.68
C ALA A 41 -8.57 -0.18 -4.40
N TRP A 42 -8.28 -0.37 -5.68
CA TRP A 42 -7.73 0.68 -6.52
C TRP A 42 -8.75 1.82 -6.69
N LYS A 43 -8.31 3.06 -6.46
CA LYS A 43 -9.13 4.27 -6.67
C LYS A 43 -8.50 5.14 -7.77
N PRO A 44 -8.98 5.03 -9.03
CA PRO A 44 -8.38 5.73 -10.17
C PRO A 44 -8.27 7.25 -10.01
N LYS A 45 -9.27 7.88 -9.36
CA LYS A 45 -9.29 9.34 -9.11
C LYS A 45 -8.07 9.83 -8.33
N PHE A 46 -7.63 9.03 -7.36
CA PHE A 46 -6.50 9.37 -6.48
C PHE A 46 -5.21 8.68 -6.91
N LYS A 47 -5.31 7.75 -7.87
CA LYS A 47 -4.22 6.87 -8.31
C LYS A 47 -3.60 6.08 -7.17
N ASN A 48 -4.36 5.72 -6.14
CA ASN A 48 -3.87 5.00 -4.97
C ASN A 48 -4.69 3.72 -4.73
N TRP A 49 -4.08 2.77 -4.03
CA TRP A 49 -4.80 1.67 -3.40
C TRP A 49 -5.30 2.11 -2.03
N ILE A 50 -6.57 1.87 -1.74
CA ILE A 50 -7.15 2.15 -0.42
C ILE A 50 -7.30 0.84 0.35
N VAL A 51 -6.64 0.78 1.49
CA VAL A 51 -6.65 -0.32 2.45
C VAL A 51 -7.58 0.08 3.61
N PRO A 52 -8.64 -0.69 3.89
CA PRO A 52 -9.49 -0.47 5.06
C PRO A 52 -8.73 -0.61 6.37
N ALA A 53 -9.17 0.10 7.40
CA ALA A 53 -8.58 0.08 8.74
C ALA A 53 -8.32 -1.33 9.30
N THR A 54 -9.21 -2.30 9.03
CA THR A 54 -9.07 -3.69 9.45
C THR A 54 -7.78 -4.36 8.99
N TYR A 55 -7.17 -3.90 7.89
CA TYR A 55 -5.97 -4.49 7.29
C TYR A 55 -4.77 -3.54 7.24
N ALA A 56 -4.96 -2.25 7.57
CA ALA A 56 -3.98 -1.20 7.30
C ALA A 56 -2.63 -1.46 8.00
N GLU A 57 -2.66 -1.68 9.32
CA GLU A 57 -1.44 -1.89 10.12
C GLU A 57 -0.68 -3.15 9.69
N ASP A 58 -1.39 -4.28 9.52
CA ASP A 58 -0.78 -5.55 9.10
C ASP A 58 -0.11 -5.44 7.72
N ILE A 59 -0.76 -4.75 6.78
CA ILE A 59 -0.19 -4.51 5.44
C ILE A 59 1.02 -3.59 5.53
N ILE A 60 0.96 -2.51 6.30
CA ILE A 60 2.08 -1.56 6.44
C ILE A 60 3.29 -2.24 7.08
N ALA A 61 3.08 -3.09 8.08
CA ALA A 61 4.13 -3.93 8.66
C ALA A 61 4.73 -4.86 7.59
N GLY A 62 3.90 -5.58 6.84
CA GLY A 62 4.35 -6.46 5.76
C GLY A 62 5.14 -5.75 4.65
N ILE A 63 4.80 -4.48 4.33
CA ILE A 63 5.55 -3.68 3.35
C ILE A 63 6.92 -3.25 3.92
N SER A 64 7.03 -3.05 5.23
CA SER A 64 8.29 -2.67 5.90
C SER A 64 9.36 -3.76 5.81
N ASP A 65 8.92 -5.01 5.68
CA ASP A 65 9.79 -6.19 5.60
C ASP A 65 10.23 -6.52 4.15
N LEU A 66 9.83 -5.73 3.15
CA LEU A 66 10.22 -5.87 1.74
C LEU A 66 11.58 -5.24 1.42
#